data_AF-A0A562HPX8-F1
#
_entry.id   AF-A0A562HPX8-F1
#
_cell.length_a   1.000
_cell.length_b   1.000
_cell.length_c   1.000
_cell.angle_alpha   90.00
_cell.angle_beta   90.00
_cell.angle_gamma   90.00
#
_symmetry.space_group_name_H-M   'P 1'
#
loop_
_entity.id
_entity.type
_entity.pdbx_description
1 polymer ?
#
loop_
_entity_poly.entity_id
_entity_poly.type
_entity_poly.pdbx_seq_one_letter_code
_entity_poly.pdbx_strand_id
1 'polypeptide(L)'
;MFDGATLVYKYDGSFEGLMCCVFASYEHKEIPLDILPPEGQPGLFDILKTIETDHQKAQRVYDSIPIRISLEAQELVKLGFLTCTPQKERLIFLFLRLGYKVGGKVMGMLTDDNVHALQKAVRNLTCESHRYKGFVRFSIYNEALVAMIEPENFVLPLLAYHFSNRYPNEVFMIFDKTHKAALIHQAGRVEIVDVEEWELPEPDEQEVEYRRLWQQFYKTIAIESRDNPRCRMNFMPKRFWKHLTEFYPEQKVKAHPIPGEQARLLGGSS
;
A
#
# COMPACT_ATOMS: atom_id res chain seq x y z
N MET A 1 39.16 19.98 13.16
CA MET A 1 39.55 18.66 12.62
C MET A 1 38.26 18.00 12.19
N PHE A 2 37.94 18.02 10.89
CA PHE A 2 36.71 17.39 10.40
C PHE A 2 36.96 15.88 10.38
N ASP A 3 36.60 15.20 11.46
CA ASP A 3 36.25 13.78 11.39
C ASP A 3 34.86 13.73 10.73
N GLY A 4 34.82 14.10 9.44
CA GLY A 4 33.60 14.39 8.68
C GLY A 4 32.93 13.15 8.09
N ALA A 5 33.41 11.97 8.48
CA ALA A 5 32.95 10.71 7.93
C ALA A 5 31.76 10.20 8.76
N THR A 6 30.59 10.14 8.12
CA THR A 6 29.36 9.75 8.80
C THR A 6 29.01 8.30 8.48
N LEU A 7 28.81 7.48 9.51
CA LEU A 7 28.42 6.08 9.32
C LEU A 7 26.98 5.98 8.81
N VAL A 8 26.80 5.28 7.69
CA VAL A 8 25.48 5.01 7.10
C VAL A 8 25.37 3.53 6.81
N TYR A 9 24.25 2.93 7.19
CA TYR A 9 23.96 1.54 6.84
C TYR A 9 23.20 1.47 5.52
N LYS A 10 23.45 0.42 4.73
CA LYS A 10 22.66 0.09 3.54
C LYS A 10 22.21 -1.37 3.60
N TYR A 11 20.97 -1.63 3.24
CA TYR A 11 20.36 -2.96 3.28
C TYR A 11 19.53 -3.23 2.02
N ASP A 12 18.91 -4.40 1.95
CA ASP A 12 18.17 -4.93 0.80
C ASP A 12 16.74 -4.40 0.63
N GLY A 13 16.25 -3.54 1.51
CA GLY A 13 14.88 -3.01 1.45
C GLY A 13 13.82 -3.90 2.10
N SER A 14 14.20 -5.04 2.68
CA SER A 14 13.30 -5.96 3.38
C SER A 14 13.09 -5.58 4.85
N PHE A 15 11.94 -5.95 5.44
CA PHE A 15 11.70 -5.72 6.87
C PHE A 15 12.77 -6.39 7.74
N GLU A 16 13.20 -7.59 7.34
CA GLU A 16 14.21 -8.37 8.05
C GLU A 16 15.59 -7.73 7.96
N GLY A 17 15.97 -7.20 6.79
CA GLY A 17 17.21 -6.45 6.62
C GLY A 17 17.24 -5.20 7.50
N LEU A 18 16.12 -4.49 7.66
CA LEU A 18 16.03 -3.38 8.61
C LEU A 18 16.21 -3.84 10.07
N MET A 19 15.62 -4.99 10.45
CA MET A 19 15.86 -5.56 11.78
C MET A 19 17.33 -5.99 11.97
N CYS A 20 18.00 -6.46 10.92
CA CYS A 20 19.44 -6.75 10.94
C CYS A 20 20.27 -5.47 11.14
N CYS A 21 19.88 -4.33 10.55
CA CYS A 21 20.49 -3.04 10.83
C CYS A 21 20.40 -2.66 12.32
N VAL A 22 19.24 -2.89 12.95
CA VAL A 22 19.06 -2.70 14.39
C VAL A 22 20.03 -3.62 15.15
N PHE A 23 20.05 -4.93 14.82
CA PHE A 23 20.94 -5.90 15.45
C PHE A 23 22.41 -5.47 15.35
N ALA A 24 22.86 -5.13 14.15
CA ALA A 24 24.24 -4.74 13.86
C ALA A 24 24.67 -3.49 14.64
N SER A 25 23.76 -2.53 14.86
CA SER A 25 24.02 -1.36 15.72
C SER A 25 24.36 -1.76 17.16
N TYR A 26 23.69 -2.77 17.73
CA TYR A 26 23.98 -3.26 19.08
C TYR A 26 25.21 -4.17 19.11
N GLU A 27 25.39 -5.04 18.11
CA GLU A 27 26.53 -5.94 17.99
C GLU A 27 27.86 -5.18 17.89
N HIS A 28 27.91 -4.15 17.03
CA HIS A 28 29.11 -3.34 16.81
C HIS A 28 29.20 -2.11 17.72
N LYS A 29 28.18 -1.84 18.54
CA LYS A 29 28.06 -0.62 19.37
C LYS A 29 28.16 0.67 18.54
N GLU A 30 27.60 0.64 17.35
CA GLU A 30 27.62 1.71 16.36
C GLU A 30 26.26 2.44 16.31
N ILE A 31 26.27 3.73 15.98
CA ILE A 31 25.05 4.51 15.75
C ILE A 31 25.12 5.06 14.33
N PRO A 32 24.50 4.42 13.33
CA PRO A 32 24.43 5.01 12.00
C PRO A 32 23.66 6.34 12.05
N LEU A 33 24.10 7.32 11.28
CA LEU A 33 23.30 8.52 11.03
C LEU A 33 22.07 8.15 10.22
N ASP A 34 22.20 7.30 9.21
CA ASP A 34 21.05 6.91 8.38
C ASP A 34 21.10 5.44 8.00
N ILE A 35 19.94 4.91 7.62
CA ILE A 35 19.77 3.56 7.10
C ILE A 35 19.09 3.68 5.75
N LEU A 36 19.83 3.39 4.69
CA LEU A 36 19.40 3.60 3.32
C LEU A 36 18.79 2.34 2.71
N PRO A 37 17.61 2.44 2.07
CA PRO A 37 17.09 1.36 1.22
C PRO A 37 17.96 1.20 -0.05
N PRO A 38 17.70 0.18 -0.88
CA PRO A 38 18.47 -0.09 -2.10
C PRO A 38 18.63 1.13 -3.02
N GLU A 39 17.52 1.87 -3.21
CA GLU A 39 17.42 3.09 -4.02
C GLU A 39 18.15 4.30 -3.40
N GLY A 40 18.47 4.23 -2.11
CA GLY A 40 19.11 5.31 -1.36
C GLY A 40 20.57 5.51 -1.77
N GLN A 41 20.94 6.77 -2.01
CA GLN A 41 22.30 7.17 -2.35
C GLN A 41 23.02 7.75 -1.13
N PRO A 42 24.24 7.26 -0.82
CA PRO A 42 25.04 7.83 0.26
C PRO A 42 25.59 9.20 -0.13
N GLY A 43 25.89 10.03 0.87
CA GLY A 43 26.64 11.25 0.70
C GLY A 43 28.11 10.98 0.34
N LEU A 44 28.77 11.99 -0.23
CA LEU A 44 30.15 11.89 -0.74
C LEU A 44 31.19 11.50 0.33
N PHE A 45 30.92 11.84 1.59
CA PHE A 45 31.82 11.60 2.72
C PHE A 45 31.28 10.53 3.69
N ASP A 46 30.22 9.81 3.32
CA ASP A 46 29.63 8.80 4.18
C ASP A 46 30.46 7.51 4.16
N ILE A 47 30.64 6.91 5.34
CA ILE A 47 31.17 5.55 5.46
C ILE A 47 29.97 4.61 5.32
N LEU A 48 29.85 4.03 4.13
CA LEU A 48 28.79 3.07 3.83
C LEU A 48 29.14 1.68 4.37
N LYS A 49 28.25 1.11 5.17
CA LYS A 49 28.34 -0.28 5.65
C LYS A 49 27.11 -1.05 5.17
N THR A 50 27.33 -2.03 4.30
CA THR A 50 26.27 -2.93 3.86
C THR A 50 25.97 -3.94 4.96
N ILE A 51 24.70 -4.08 5.30
CA ILE A 51 24.20 -5.05 6.28
C ILE A 51 23.43 -6.13 5.52
N GLU A 52 23.97 -7.35 5.57
CA GLU A 52 23.33 -8.52 4.97
C GLU A 52 22.13 -8.99 5.81
N THR A 53 21.09 -9.47 5.14
CA THR A 53 19.89 -9.98 5.79
C THR A 53 20.15 -11.38 6.35
N ASP A 54 19.93 -11.53 7.65
CA ASP A 54 19.98 -12.79 8.38
C ASP A 54 18.66 -12.97 9.13
N HIS A 55 17.85 -13.92 8.68
CA HIS A 55 16.53 -14.20 9.25
C HIS A 55 16.58 -14.49 10.76
N GLN A 56 17.63 -15.16 11.26
CA GLN A 56 17.74 -15.48 12.68
C GLN A 56 18.02 -14.21 13.50
N LYS A 57 18.90 -13.33 13.01
CA LYS A 57 19.18 -12.04 13.67
C LYS A 57 17.94 -11.14 13.64
N ALA A 58 17.27 -11.04 12.50
CA ALA A 58 16.04 -10.27 12.33
C ALA A 58 14.94 -10.73 13.30
N GLN A 59 14.69 -12.05 13.34
CA GLN A 59 13.68 -12.64 14.21
C GLN A 59 13.97 -12.37 15.69
N ARG A 60 15.24 -12.48 16.12
CA ARG A 60 15.64 -12.17 17.50
C ARG A 60 15.33 -10.73 17.91
N VAL A 61 15.57 -9.76 17.00
CA VAL A 61 15.19 -8.37 17.25
C VAL A 61 13.68 -8.27 17.34
N TYR A 62 12.97 -8.79 16.35
CA TYR A 62 11.51 -8.68 16.25
C TYR A 62 10.77 -9.28 17.44
N ASP A 63 11.17 -10.47 17.91
CA ASP A 63 10.58 -11.16 19.06
C ASP A 63 10.91 -10.47 20.38
N SER A 64 12.01 -9.72 20.43
CA SER A 64 12.38 -8.99 21.65
C SER A 64 11.57 -7.71 21.85
N ILE A 65 10.98 -7.13 20.79
CA ILE A 65 10.17 -5.90 20.86
C ILE A 65 9.01 -6.03 21.85
N PRO A 66 8.11 -7.04 21.76
CA PRO A 66 6.98 -7.16 22.69
C PRO A 66 7.41 -7.41 24.14
N ILE A 67 8.55 -8.07 24.34
CA ILE A 67 9.09 -8.41 25.67
C ILE A 67 9.75 -7.20 26.33
N ARG A 68 10.49 -6.41 25.55
CA ARG A 68 11.35 -5.32 26.05
C ARG A 68 10.66 -3.96 26.00
N ILE A 69 9.71 -3.78 25.09
CA ILE A 69 9.02 -2.52 24.83
C ILE A 69 7.52 -2.71 25.09
N SER A 70 6.77 -3.21 24.11
CA SER A 70 5.37 -3.62 24.23
C SER A 70 4.87 -4.25 22.93
N LEU A 71 3.70 -4.91 22.97
CA LEU A 71 3.07 -5.47 21.76
C LEU A 71 2.65 -4.37 20.78
N GLU A 72 2.18 -3.23 21.29
CA GLU A 72 1.82 -2.06 20.48
C GLU A 72 3.04 -1.48 19.76
N ALA A 73 4.23 -1.52 20.37
CA ALA A 73 5.46 -1.08 19.72
C ALA A 73 5.86 -1.99 18.56
N GLN A 74 5.66 -3.31 18.70
CA GLN A 74 5.92 -4.27 17.62
C GLN A 74 5.01 -4.01 16.42
N GLU A 75 3.73 -3.78 16.67
CA GLU A 75 2.76 -3.43 15.61
C GLU A 75 3.10 -2.07 14.98
N LEU A 76 3.48 -1.07 15.79
CA LEU A 76 3.90 0.24 15.28
C LEU A 76 5.10 0.14 14.33
N VAL A 77 6.09 -0.69 14.66
CA VAL A 77 7.28 -0.91 13.83
C VAL A 77 6.91 -1.62 12.53
N LYS A 78 6.08 -2.66 12.61
CA LYS A 78 5.59 -3.40 11.44
C LYS A 78 4.83 -2.49 10.48
N LEU A 79 3.87 -1.71 11.00
CA LEU A 79 3.12 -0.74 10.20
C LEU A 79 3.98 0.41 9.71
N GLY A 80 4.93 0.89 10.53
CA GLY A 80 5.86 1.96 10.19
C GLY A 80 6.66 1.64 8.94
N PHE A 81 7.05 0.37 8.78
CA PHE A 81 7.80 -0.09 7.62
C PHE A 81 6.99 0.01 6.30
N LEU A 82 5.67 -0.13 6.38
CA LEU A 82 4.75 -0.03 5.24
C LEU A 82 4.43 1.43 4.86
N THR A 83 4.88 2.40 5.65
CA THR A 83 4.73 3.82 5.31
C THR A 83 5.74 4.23 4.23
N CYS A 84 5.40 5.26 3.47
CA CYS A 84 6.30 5.90 2.51
C CYS A 84 6.78 7.26 3.03
N THR A 85 6.85 7.43 4.36
CA THR A 85 7.37 8.67 4.95
C THR A 85 8.88 8.78 4.70
N PRO A 86 9.42 10.00 4.48
CA PRO A 86 10.86 10.19 4.38
C PRO A 86 11.59 9.64 5.61
N GLN A 87 12.74 9.00 5.40
CA GLN A 87 13.60 8.46 6.46
C GLN A 87 12.89 7.44 7.38
N LYS A 88 11.93 6.67 6.85
CA LYS A 88 11.18 5.68 7.64
C LYS A 88 12.08 4.71 8.39
N GLU A 89 13.18 4.27 7.78
CA GLU A 89 14.15 3.35 8.38
C GLU A 89 14.81 3.97 9.62
N ARG A 90 15.26 5.22 9.50
CA ARG A 90 15.85 5.98 10.62
C ARG A 90 14.82 6.23 11.72
N LEU A 91 13.58 6.58 11.38
CA LEU A 91 12.51 6.78 12.37
C LEU A 91 12.24 5.50 13.17
N ILE A 92 12.12 4.36 12.49
CA ILE A 92 11.93 3.04 13.12
C ILE A 92 13.14 2.69 14.00
N PHE A 93 14.35 2.91 13.50
CA PHE A 93 15.58 2.64 14.24
C PHE A 93 15.70 3.47 15.52
N LEU A 94 15.47 4.78 15.44
CA LEU A 94 15.51 5.68 16.60
C LEU A 94 14.42 5.36 17.61
N PHE A 95 13.21 5.05 17.14
CA PHE A 95 12.11 4.59 17.98
C PHE A 95 12.48 3.31 18.75
N LEU A 96 13.00 2.29 18.05
CA LEU A 96 13.42 1.03 18.68
C LEU A 96 14.53 1.24 19.70
N ARG A 97 15.53 2.08 19.39
CA ARG A 97 16.61 2.39 20.32
C ARG A 97 16.14 3.07 21.58
N LEU A 98 15.24 4.05 21.44
CA LEU A 98 14.64 4.73 22.58
C LEU A 98 13.80 3.71 23.38
N GLY A 99 13.00 2.90 22.70
CA GLY A 99 12.19 1.84 23.32
C GLY A 99 13.04 0.84 24.12
N TYR A 100 14.17 0.36 23.59
CA TYR A 100 15.05 -0.53 24.35
C TYR A 100 15.70 0.13 25.57
N LYS A 101 15.75 1.47 25.63
CA LYS A 101 16.27 2.23 26.78
C LYS A 101 15.20 2.49 27.85
N VAL A 102 13.97 2.83 27.44
CA VAL A 102 12.91 3.28 28.37
C VAL A 102 11.75 2.30 28.52
N GLY A 103 11.76 1.20 27.77
CA GLY A 103 10.68 0.22 27.69
C GLY A 103 9.40 0.78 27.07
N GLY A 104 8.25 0.20 27.42
CA GLY A 104 6.94 0.59 26.90
C GLY A 104 6.54 2.05 27.12
N LYS A 105 7.21 2.78 28.01
CA LYS A 105 7.01 4.23 28.18
C LYS A 105 7.23 5.02 26.89
N VAL A 106 8.04 4.51 25.96
CA VAL A 106 8.29 5.15 24.65
C VAL A 106 7.00 5.45 23.89
N MET A 107 5.97 4.60 24.04
CA MET A 107 4.68 4.78 23.36
C MET A 107 3.96 6.08 23.75
N GLY A 108 4.23 6.60 24.95
CA GLY A 108 3.66 7.85 25.46
C GLY A 108 4.55 9.08 25.28
N MET A 109 5.75 8.95 24.70
CA MET A 109 6.71 10.05 24.55
C MET A 109 6.39 10.94 23.34
N LEU A 110 5.20 11.55 23.32
CA LEU A 110 4.72 12.38 22.21
C LEU A 110 5.51 13.67 21.97
N THR A 111 6.32 14.09 22.94
CA THR A 111 7.23 15.24 22.82
C THR A 111 8.55 14.88 22.14
N ASP A 112 8.84 13.60 21.92
CA ASP A 112 9.96 13.17 21.10
C ASP A 112 9.56 13.23 19.63
N ASP A 113 10.28 14.03 18.84
CA ASP A 113 9.96 14.28 17.43
C ASP A 113 9.97 12.99 16.58
N ASN A 114 10.85 12.03 16.88
CA ASN A 114 10.95 10.79 16.11
C ASN A 114 9.78 9.86 16.42
N VAL A 115 9.43 9.73 17.70
CA VAL A 115 8.25 8.96 18.14
C VAL A 115 6.99 9.56 17.53
N HIS A 116 6.83 10.88 17.63
CA HIS A 116 5.68 11.58 17.06
C HIS A 116 5.58 11.41 15.54
N ALA A 117 6.70 11.57 14.82
CA ALA A 117 6.74 11.41 13.37
C ALA A 117 6.36 9.98 12.94
N LEU A 118 6.89 8.95 13.61
CA LEU A 118 6.56 7.56 13.31
C LEU A 118 5.07 7.24 13.58
N GLN A 119 4.54 7.66 14.73
CA GLN A 119 3.14 7.47 15.06
C GLN A 119 2.21 8.19 14.07
N LYS A 120 2.57 9.40 13.65
CA LYS A 120 1.84 10.15 12.63
C LYS A 120 1.86 9.45 11.27
N ALA A 121 3.02 8.90 10.86
CA ALA A 121 3.14 8.14 9.61
C ALA A 121 2.24 6.89 9.63
N VAL A 122 2.27 6.11 10.72
CA VAL A 122 1.41 4.92 10.88
C VAL A 122 -0.08 5.31 10.92
N ARG A 123 -0.44 6.42 11.57
CA ARG A 123 -1.82 6.93 11.55
C ARG A 123 -2.25 7.29 10.14
N ASN A 124 -1.38 7.90 9.34
CA ASN A 124 -1.69 8.22 7.94
C ASN A 124 -1.93 6.94 7.11
N LEU A 125 -1.04 5.95 7.21
CA LEU A 125 -1.18 4.64 6.55
C LEU A 125 -2.50 3.96 6.93
N THR A 126 -2.82 3.88 8.22
CA THR A 126 -4.02 3.19 8.70
C THR A 126 -5.29 3.91 8.25
N CYS A 127 -5.35 5.23 8.37
CA CYS A 127 -6.46 6.04 7.84
C CYS A 127 -6.62 5.86 6.33
N GLU A 128 -5.53 5.84 5.57
CA GLU A 128 -5.55 5.61 4.13
C GLU A 128 -6.07 4.21 3.79
N SER A 129 -5.57 3.16 4.44
CA SER A 129 -6.07 1.79 4.28
C SER A 129 -7.56 1.69 4.59
N HIS A 130 -8.03 2.32 5.67
CA HIS A 130 -9.45 2.37 6.02
C HIS A 130 -10.32 3.01 4.93
N ARG A 131 -9.83 4.07 4.25
CA ARG A 131 -10.52 4.67 3.11
C ARG A 131 -10.59 3.70 1.93
N TYR A 132 -9.48 3.05 1.60
CA TYR A 132 -9.45 2.07 0.49
C TYR A 132 -10.40 0.89 0.70
N LYS A 133 -10.62 0.44 1.95
CA LYS A 133 -11.63 -0.60 2.24
C LYS A 133 -13.04 -0.23 1.76
N GLY A 134 -13.40 1.06 1.73
CA GLY A 134 -14.70 1.54 1.21
C GLY A 134 -14.68 2.03 -0.23
N PHE A 135 -13.51 2.44 -0.75
CA PHE A 135 -13.39 3.09 -2.06
C PHE A 135 -12.87 2.20 -3.18
N VAL A 136 -12.27 1.06 -2.87
CA VAL A 136 -11.90 0.08 -3.90
C VAL A 136 -13.15 -0.30 -4.71
N ARG A 137 -13.02 -0.27 -6.04
CA ARG A 137 -14.03 -0.70 -7.00
C ARG A 137 -13.45 -1.85 -7.79
N PHE A 138 -14.16 -2.97 -7.77
CA PHE A 138 -13.83 -4.13 -8.58
C PHE A 138 -14.58 -4.07 -9.90
N SER A 139 -13.87 -4.42 -10.96
CA SER A 139 -14.39 -4.76 -12.27
C SER A 139 -14.24 -6.25 -12.48
N ILE A 140 -15.21 -6.88 -13.14
CA ILE A 140 -15.15 -8.30 -13.45
C ILE A 140 -14.43 -8.47 -14.79
N TYR A 141 -13.41 -9.33 -14.81
CA TYR A 141 -12.70 -9.73 -16.03
C TYR A 141 -12.46 -11.23 -16.00
N ASN A 142 -13.00 -11.98 -16.97
CA ASN A 142 -12.87 -13.45 -17.04
C ASN A 142 -13.15 -14.13 -15.69
N GLU A 143 -14.25 -13.76 -15.03
CA GLU A 143 -14.68 -14.27 -13.71
C GLU A 143 -13.81 -13.85 -12.51
N ALA A 144 -12.78 -13.02 -12.71
CA ALA A 144 -11.95 -12.46 -11.64
C ALA A 144 -12.30 -10.99 -11.31
N LEU A 145 -12.29 -10.65 -10.03
CA LEU A 145 -12.50 -9.29 -9.54
C LEU A 145 -11.18 -8.51 -9.58
N VAL A 146 -11.10 -7.46 -10.39
CA VAL A 146 -9.88 -6.67 -10.54
C VAL A 146 -10.10 -5.22 -10.14
N ALA A 147 -9.20 -4.67 -9.33
CA ALA A 147 -9.23 -3.27 -8.91
C ALA A 147 -7.85 -2.61 -9.07
N MET A 148 -7.86 -1.30 -9.31
CA MET A 148 -6.65 -0.46 -9.35
C MET A 148 -6.73 0.62 -8.27
N ILE A 149 -5.61 0.84 -7.57
CA ILE A 149 -5.46 1.87 -6.54
C ILE A 149 -4.15 2.66 -6.74
N GLU A 150 -4.13 3.91 -6.29
CA GLU A 150 -2.97 4.81 -6.29
C GLU A 150 -2.75 5.36 -4.85
N PRO A 151 -2.37 4.52 -3.86
CA PRO A 151 -2.14 4.93 -2.47
C PRO A 151 -0.84 5.70 -2.30
N GLU A 152 -0.74 6.50 -1.24
CA GLU A 152 0.51 7.16 -0.86
C GLU A 152 1.44 6.24 -0.04
N ASN A 153 0.89 5.28 0.70
CA ASN A 153 1.64 4.29 1.47
C ASN A 153 1.39 2.88 0.93
N PHE A 154 2.23 1.92 1.32
CA PHE A 154 2.08 0.53 0.91
C PHE A 154 0.95 -0.16 1.68
N VAL A 155 -0.28 0.02 1.22
CA VAL A 155 -1.50 -0.43 1.92
C VAL A 155 -1.88 -1.88 1.63
N LEU A 156 -1.30 -2.52 0.61
CA LEU A 156 -1.69 -3.85 0.16
C LEU A 156 -1.74 -4.90 1.28
N PRO A 157 -0.76 -4.99 2.21
CA PRO A 157 -0.84 -5.95 3.31
C PRO A 157 -2.06 -5.76 4.24
N LEU A 158 -2.52 -4.50 4.42
CA LEU A 158 -3.71 -4.21 5.22
C LEU A 158 -5.01 -4.49 4.45
N LEU A 159 -5.00 -4.31 3.13
CA LEU A 159 -6.13 -4.63 2.26
C LEU A 159 -6.29 -6.14 2.07
N ALA A 160 -5.18 -6.87 1.99
CA ALA A 160 -5.11 -8.33 1.93
C ALA A 160 -5.96 -8.98 3.01
N TYR A 161 -5.72 -8.62 4.27
CA TYR A 161 -6.49 -9.15 5.38
C TYR A 161 -7.98 -8.81 5.29
N HIS A 162 -8.32 -7.59 4.87
CA HIS A 162 -9.72 -7.17 4.79
C HIS A 162 -10.50 -7.89 3.68
N PHE A 163 -9.96 -7.91 2.46
CA PHE A 163 -10.65 -8.44 1.29
C PHE A 163 -10.66 -9.96 1.26
N SER A 164 -9.62 -10.64 1.76
CA SER A 164 -9.63 -12.10 1.87
C SER A 164 -10.71 -12.60 2.84
N ASN A 165 -10.96 -11.85 3.92
CA ASN A 165 -12.06 -12.16 4.85
C ASN A 165 -13.45 -11.84 4.26
N ARG A 166 -13.54 -10.82 3.39
CA ARG A 166 -14.80 -10.37 2.80
C ARG A 166 -15.21 -11.23 1.59
N TYR A 167 -14.24 -11.70 0.81
CA TYR A 167 -14.41 -12.44 -0.44
C TYR A 167 -13.60 -13.74 -0.45
N PRO A 168 -13.81 -14.66 0.51
CA PRO A 168 -12.95 -15.83 0.69
C PRO A 168 -13.00 -16.83 -0.48
N ASN A 169 -14.06 -16.81 -1.28
CA ASN A 169 -14.26 -17.73 -2.41
C ASN A 169 -14.06 -17.05 -3.78
N GLU A 170 -13.82 -15.75 -3.81
CA GLU A 170 -13.66 -15.01 -5.06
C GLU A 170 -12.20 -15.01 -5.49
N VAL A 171 -11.96 -15.03 -6.79
CA VAL A 171 -10.63 -14.70 -7.33
C VAL A 171 -10.58 -13.19 -7.46
N PHE A 172 -9.63 -12.54 -6.80
CA PHE A 172 -9.47 -11.10 -6.91
C PHE A 172 -8.02 -10.64 -7.03
N MET A 173 -7.83 -9.51 -7.70
CA MET A 173 -6.58 -8.80 -7.81
C MET A 173 -6.77 -7.32 -7.47
N ILE A 174 -5.91 -6.77 -6.61
CA ILE A 174 -5.83 -5.33 -6.36
C ILE A 174 -4.44 -4.86 -6.76
N PHE A 175 -4.36 -4.09 -7.83
CA PHE A 175 -3.11 -3.51 -8.33
C PHE A 175 -2.87 -2.13 -7.71
N ASP A 176 -1.74 -1.99 -7.01
CA ASP A 176 -1.18 -0.74 -6.53
C ASP A 176 -0.25 -0.15 -7.58
N LYS A 177 -0.74 0.87 -8.27
CA LYS A 177 -0.01 1.53 -9.35
C LYS A 177 1.11 2.44 -8.82
N THR A 178 1.01 2.94 -7.59
CA THR A 178 2.06 3.79 -6.99
C THR A 178 3.30 2.96 -6.70
N HIS A 179 3.11 1.78 -6.10
CA HIS A 179 4.20 0.92 -5.65
C HIS A 179 4.50 -0.23 -6.61
N LYS A 180 3.81 -0.29 -7.76
CA LYS A 180 4.01 -1.32 -8.79
C LYS A 180 3.92 -2.73 -8.22
N ALA A 181 2.86 -2.99 -7.46
CA ALA A 181 2.63 -4.26 -6.80
C ALA A 181 1.17 -4.71 -6.92
N ALA A 182 0.92 -6.00 -6.94
CA ALA A 182 -0.42 -6.57 -6.99
C ALA A 182 -0.66 -7.51 -5.82
N LEU A 183 -1.79 -7.33 -5.15
CA LEU A 183 -2.36 -8.29 -4.22
C LEU A 183 -3.23 -9.25 -5.01
N ILE A 184 -2.92 -10.54 -4.96
CA ILE A 184 -3.65 -11.62 -5.65
C ILE A 184 -4.25 -12.54 -4.60
N HIS A 185 -5.54 -12.83 -4.74
CA HIS A 185 -6.24 -13.83 -3.95
C HIS A 185 -6.84 -14.89 -4.88
N GLN A 186 -6.46 -16.15 -4.65
CA GLN A 186 -6.98 -17.29 -5.40
C GLN A 186 -7.04 -18.53 -4.50
N ALA A 187 -8.19 -19.19 -4.47
CA ALA A 187 -8.39 -20.45 -3.71
C ALA A 187 -7.95 -20.36 -2.23
N GLY A 188 -8.23 -19.23 -1.58
CA GLY A 188 -7.86 -18.98 -0.18
C GLY A 188 -6.38 -18.65 0.05
N ARG A 189 -5.56 -18.56 -1.00
CA ARG A 189 -4.17 -18.08 -0.93
C ARG A 189 -4.12 -16.61 -1.25
N VAL A 190 -3.23 -15.91 -0.56
CA VAL A 190 -3.00 -14.47 -0.72
C VAL A 190 -1.53 -14.24 -0.95
N GLU A 191 -1.21 -13.59 -2.06
CA GLU A 191 0.16 -13.25 -2.43
C GLU A 191 0.23 -11.78 -2.83
N ILE A 192 1.37 -11.14 -2.52
CA ILE A 192 1.69 -9.80 -3.01
C ILE A 192 2.93 -9.95 -3.87
N VAL A 193 2.84 -9.50 -5.12
CA VAL A 193 3.89 -9.64 -6.12
C VAL A 193 4.21 -8.29 -6.73
N ASP A 194 5.48 -8.07 -7.08
CA ASP A 194 5.89 -6.89 -7.85
C ASP A 194 5.45 -7.03 -9.31
N VAL A 195 4.99 -5.94 -9.90
CA VAL A 195 4.42 -5.88 -11.24
C VAL A 195 4.93 -4.62 -11.95
N GLU A 196 5.75 -4.79 -12.98
CA GLU A 196 6.46 -3.67 -13.62
C GLU A 196 5.53 -2.61 -14.23
N GLU A 197 4.56 -3.04 -15.03
CA GLU A 197 3.52 -2.21 -15.63
C GLU A 197 2.26 -3.06 -15.87
N TRP A 198 1.12 -2.59 -15.39
CA TRP A 198 -0.17 -3.22 -15.64
C TRP A 198 -1.24 -2.15 -15.85
N GLU A 199 -1.96 -2.26 -16.96
CA GLU A 199 -3.13 -1.46 -17.26
C GLU A 199 -4.39 -2.32 -17.16
N LEU A 200 -5.48 -1.72 -16.68
CA LEU A 200 -6.78 -2.38 -16.68
C LEU A 200 -7.16 -2.70 -18.14
N PRO A 201 -7.49 -3.97 -18.47
CA PRO A 201 -8.01 -4.29 -19.79
C PRO A 201 -9.31 -3.50 -20.07
N GLU A 202 -9.59 -3.21 -21.33
CA GLU A 202 -10.85 -2.57 -21.74
C GLU A 202 -12.04 -3.40 -21.23
N PRO A 203 -13.06 -2.78 -20.61
CA PRO A 203 -14.21 -3.50 -20.05
C PRO A 203 -14.99 -4.18 -21.19
N ASP A 204 -15.43 -5.42 -20.94
CA ASP A 204 -16.34 -6.12 -21.86
C ASP A 204 -17.78 -5.58 -21.75
N GLU A 205 -18.68 -6.03 -22.63
CA GLU A 205 -20.07 -5.55 -22.66
C GLU A 205 -20.83 -5.80 -21.35
N GLN A 206 -20.51 -6.87 -20.61
CA GLN A 206 -21.13 -7.18 -19.32
C GLN A 206 -20.62 -6.24 -18.23
N GLU A 207 -19.31 -5.98 -18.19
CA GLU A 207 -18.68 -5.03 -17.26
C GLU A 207 -19.15 -3.59 -17.49
N VAL A 208 -19.36 -3.18 -18.75
CA VAL A 208 -19.97 -1.86 -19.06
C VAL A 208 -21.37 -1.76 -18.46
N GLU A 209 -22.19 -2.82 -18.55
CA GLU A 209 -23.52 -2.84 -17.96
C GLU A 209 -23.46 -2.87 -16.42
N TYR A 210 -22.53 -3.60 -15.80
CA TYR A 210 -22.30 -3.56 -14.35
C TYR A 210 -21.89 -2.16 -13.87
N ARG A 211 -20.99 -1.48 -14.59
CA ARG A 211 -20.60 -0.09 -14.29
C ARG A 211 -21.80 0.85 -14.41
N ARG A 212 -22.65 0.67 -15.42
CA ARG A 212 -23.87 1.46 -15.60
C ARG A 212 -24.87 1.24 -14.47
N LEU A 213 -25.09 -0.01 -14.05
CA LEU A 213 -25.94 -0.36 -12.92
C LEU A 213 -25.41 0.24 -11.61
N TRP A 214 -24.09 0.22 -11.40
CA TRP A 214 -23.45 0.85 -10.24
C TRP A 214 -23.59 2.37 -10.26
N GLN A 215 -23.42 3.01 -11.42
CA GLN A 215 -23.66 4.45 -11.60
C GLN A 215 -25.12 4.82 -11.32
N GLN A 216 -26.07 4.00 -11.78
CA GLN A 216 -27.50 4.18 -11.50
C GLN A 216 -27.80 3.99 -10.01
N PHE A 217 -27.31 2.92 -9.39
CA PHE A 217 -27.43 2.68 -7.96
C PHE A 217 -26.90 3.86 -7.13
N TYR A 218 -25.72 4.38 -7.47
CA TYR A 218 -25.15 5.56 -6.81
C TYR A 218 -26.02 6.81 -6.99
N LYS A 219 -26.52 7.06 -8.21
CA LYS A 219 -27.44 8.18 -8.50
C LYS A 219 -28.77 8.04 -7.76
N THR A 220 -29.32 6.83 -7.64
CA THR A 220 -30.62 6.55 -7.02
C THR A 220 -30.56 6.60 -5.49
N ILE A 221 -29.44 6.19 -4.88
CA ILE A 221 -29.23 6.26 -3.43
C ILE A 221 -28.73 7.63 -2.98
N ALA A 222 -28.18 8.44 -3.90
CA ALA A 222 -27.86 9.83 -3.63
C ALA A 222 -29.13 10.61 -3.27
N ILE A 223 -29.37 10.78 -1.97
CA ILE A 223 -30.44 11.62 -1.45
C ILE A 223 -30.06 13.08 -1.74
N GLU A 224 -30.79 13.77 -2.63
CA GLU A 224 -30.51 15.16 -3.04
C GLU A 224 -30.38 16.13 -1.85
N SER A 225 -31.17 15.91 -0.78
CA SER A 225 -31.11 16.73 0.44
C SER A 225 -29.87 16.49 1.31
N ARG A 226 -29.05 15.48 0.99
CA ARG A 226 -27.76 15.18 1.64
C ARG A 226 -26.56 15.55 0.77
N ASP A 227 -26.76 16.19 -0.38
CA ASP A 227 -25.66 16.62 -1.22
C ASP A 227 -24.91 17.79 -0.59
N ASN A 228 -23.81 17.47 0.09
CA ASN A 228 -22.88 18.47 0.61
C ASN A 228 -21.50 18.21 -0.01
N PRO A 229 -21.14 18.96 -1.07
CA PRO A 229 -19.87 18.78 -1.77
C PRO A 229 -18.65 18.97 -0.86
N ARG A 230 -18.72 19.85 0.15
CA ARG A 230 -17.64 20.04 1.13
C ARG A 230 -17.48 18.83 2.04
N CYS A 231 -18.57 18.30 2.58
CA CYS A 231 -18.52 17.05 3.36
C CYS A 231 -18.01 15.90 2.50
N ARG A 232 -18.49 15.77 1.25
CA ARG A 232 -18.02 14.74 0.32
C ARG A 232 -16.51 14.83 0.09
N MET A 233 -15.96 16.03 -0.15
CA MET A 233 -14.50 16.20 -0.32
C MET A 233 -13.71 15.92 0.97
N ASN A 234 -14.27 16.21 2.14
CA ASN A 234 -13.63 15.92 3.43
C ASN A 234 -13.58 14.41 3.72
N PHE A 235 -14.66 13.68 3.40
CA PHE A 235 -14.74 12.22 3.62
C PHE A 235 -14.13 11.41 2.48
N MET A 236 -14.16 11.93 1.25
CA MET A 236 -13.66 11.30 0.02
C MET A 236 -12.83 12.32 -0.78
N PRO A 237 -11.55 12.48 -0.43
CA PRO A 237 -10.65 13.41 -1.12
C PRO A 237 -10.56 13.10 -2.62
N LYS A 238 -10.43 14.16 -3.43
CA LYS A 238 -10.44 14.05 -4.91
C LYS A 238 -9.40 13.09 -5.49
N ARG A 239 -8.29 12.84 -4.80
CA ARG A 239 -7.25 11.91 -5.25
C ARG A 239 -7.77 10.48 -5.47
N PHE A 240 -8.77 10.05 -4.70
CA PHE A 240 -9.38 8.72 -4.83
C PHE A 240 -10.34 8.62 -6.01
N TRP A 241 -10.79 9.74 -6.58
CA TRP A 241 -11.86 9.74 -7.58
C TRP A 241 -11.42 9.17 -8.92
N LYS A 242 -10.10 9.12 -9.17
CA LYS A 242 -9.54 8.57 -10.41
C LYS A 242 -9.95 7.12 -10.67
N HIS A 243 -10.23 6.32 -9.64
CA HIS A 243 -10.58 4.90 -9.78
C HIS A 243 -12.05 4.61 -9.41
N LEU A 244 -12.85 5.67 -9.21
CA LEU A 244 -14.25 5.55 -8.86
C LEU A 244 -15.12 5.57 -10.12
N THR A 245 -15.70 4.42 -10.45
CA THR A 245 -16.54 4.22 -11.65
C THR A 245 -17.75 5.16 -11.70
N GLU A 246 -18.19 5.73 -10.56
CA GLU A 246 -19.32 6.65 -10.49
C GLU A 246 -19.02 8.05 -11.04
N PHE A 247 -17.74 8.41 -11.21
CA PHE A 247 -17.31 9.72 -11.72
C PHE A 247 -16.84 9.70 -13.17
N TYR A 248 -16.83 8.54 -13.82
CA TYR A 248 -16.56 8.46 -15.25
C TYR A 248 -17.79 8.86 -16.06
N PRO A 249 -17.64 9.63 -17.15
CA PRO A 249 -18.73 9.89 -18.08
C PRO A 249 -19.28 8.56 -18.62
N GLU A 250 -20.60 8.49 -18.87
CA GLU A 250 -21.24 7.27 -19.36
C GLU A 250 -20.46 6.70 -20.56
N GLN A 251 -19.89 5.51 -20.36
CA GLN A 251 -19.18 4.79 -21.42
C GLN A 251 -20.24 4.30 -22.39
N LYS A 252 -20.40 5.00 -23.52
CA LYS A 252 -21.28 4.55 -24.60
C LYS A 252 -20.70 3.25 -25.16
N VAL A 253 -21.49 2.18 -25.11
CA VAL A 253 -21.21 0.93 -25.83
C VAL A 253 -20.96 1.29 -27.29
N LYS A 254 -19.73 1.07 -27.79
CA LYS A 254 -19.51 1.04 -29.23
C LYS A 254 -20.16 -0.24 -29.72
N ALA A 255 -21.34 -0.11 -30.33
CA ALA A 255 -22.03 -1.21 -30.99
C ALA A 255 -21.03 -1.91 -31.93
N HIS A 256 -20.60 -3.11 -31.56
CA HIS A 256 -19.95 -3.99 -32.50
C HIS A 256 -21.05 -4.56 -33.38
N PRO A 257 -20.93 -4.49 -34.72
CA PRO A 257 -21.92 -5.09 -35.59
C PRO A 257 -21.95 -6.59 -35.31
N ILE A 258 -23.17 -7.09 -35.07
CA ILE A 258 -23.45 -8.52 -34.92
C ILE A 258 -22.84 -9.24 -36.14
N PRO A 259 -21.94 -10.23 -35.96
CA PRO A 259 -21.48 -11.05 -37.07
C PRO A 259 -22.66 -11.91 -37.55
N GLY A 260 -23.34 -11.48 -38.61
CA GLY A 260 -24.48 -12.24 -39.16
C GLY A 260 -25.35 -11.55 -40.20
N GLU A 261 -25.29 -10.23 -40.36
CA GLU A 261 -26.24 -9.51 -41.24
C GLU A 261 -25.63 -8.93 -42.54
N GLN A 262 -24.51 -9.50 -43.03
CA GLN A 262 -23.98 -9.18 -44.37
C GLN A 262 -24.29 -10.24 -45.46
N ALA A 263 -25.06 -11.28 -45.16
CA ALA A 263 -25.40 -12.33 -46.14
C ALA A 263 -26.75 -12.14 -46.86
N ARG A 264 -27.34 -10.93 -46.90
CA ARG A 264 -28.61 -10.68 -47.62
C ARG A 264 -28.61 -9.54 -48.65
N LEU A 265 -27.44 -8.99 -49.02
CA LEU A 265 -27.38 -7.89 -50.02
C LEU A 265 -26.55 -8.20 -51.27
N LEU A 266 -26.23 -9.47 -51.58
CA LEU A 266 -25.56 -9.85 -52.83
C LEU A 266 -26.20 -11.09 -53.51
N GLY A 267 -27.54 -11.11 -53.58
CA GLY A 267 -28.29 -12.06 -54.41
C GLY A 267 -29.24 -11.30 -55.33
N GLY A 268 -28.69 -10.70 -56.40
CA GLY A 268 -29.42 -9.90 -57.37
C GLY A 268 -30.43 -10.71 -58.17
N SER A 269 -31.57 -10.09 -58.41
CA SER A 269 -32.49 -10.39 -59.50
C SER A 269 -31.87 -10.02 -60.85
N SER A 270 -31.67 -10.99 -61.73
CA SER A 270 -31.95 -10.99 -63.18
C SER A 270 -31.60 -12.36 -63.76
#